data_AF-A0A395CYB6-F1
#
_entry.id   AF-A0A395CYB6-F1
#
_cell.length_a   1.000
_cell.length_b   1.000
_cell.length_c   1.000
_cell.angle_alpha   90.00
_cell.angle_beta   90.00
_cell.angle_gamma   90.00
#
_symmetry.space_group_name_H-M   'P 1'
#
loop_
_entity.id
_entity.type
_entity.pdbx_description
1 polymer ?
#
loop_
_entity_poly.entity_id
_entity_poly.type
_entity_poly.pdbx_seq_one_letter_code
_entity_poly.pdbx_strand_id
1 'polypeptide(L)'
;LYGFQDRGQLGAGSVADVAVYKLQNDKAGMFRNAAYVFKDGNLVVRDGKVSHYTKGRTLRVRPEYDRAINSRLDKYYDRLYGLPRSLFEVQDAALPNAAAFAEVPCRQ
;
A
#
# COMPACT_ATOMS: atom_id res chain seq x y z
N LEU A 1 8.54 11.10 6.21
CA LEU A 1 8.24 11.35 4.78
C LEU A 1 6.82 10.90 4.42
N TYR A 2 6.50 9.61 4.46
CA TYR A 2 5.18 9.10 4.01
C TYR A 2 4.07 9.05 5.07
N GLY A 3 4.32 9.52 6.29
CA GLY A 3 3.28 9.59 7.32
C GLY A 3 3.01 8.29 8.09
N PHE A 4 3.68 7.18 7.77
CA PHE A 4 3.56 5.92 8.52
C PHE A 4 4.22 5.99 9.89
N GLN A 5 3.56 5.44 10.90
CA GLN A 5 4.07 5.30 12.28
C GLN A 5 4.36 3.84 12.64
N ASP A 6 3.81 2.91 11.87
CA ASP A 6 3.87 1.46 12.06
C ASP A 6 4.90 0.79 11.12
N ARG A 7 5.65 1.56 10.33
CA ARG A 7 6.62 1.08 9.35
C ARG A 7 7.92 1.88 9.42
N GLY A 8 9.02 1.23 9.03
CA GLY A 8 10.36 1.84 9.05
C GLY A 8 11.10 1.68 10.39
N GLN A 9 10.54 0.92 11.32
CA GLN A 9 11.14 0.60 12.62
C GLN A 9 10.76 -0.83 13.05
N LEU A 10 11.45 -1.35 14.07
CA LEU A 10 11.28 -2.72 14.58
C LEU A 10 10.67 -2.77 16.00
N GLY A 11 10.22 -1.63 16.53
CA GLY A 11 9.61 -1.55 17.86
C GLY A 11 8.23 -2.23 17.94
N ALA A 12 7.81 -2.60 19.15
CA ALA A 12 6.48 -3.17 19.38
C ALA A 12 5.37 -2.26 18.82
N GLY A 13 4.35 -2.88 18.20
CA GLY A 13 3.28 -2.17 17.50
C GLY A 13 3.56 -1.85 16.02
N SER A 14 4.78 -2.09 15.54
CA SER A 14 5.10 -1.98 14.12
C SER A 14 4.59 -3.19 13.33
N VAL A 15 4.31 -2.98 12.05
CA VAL A 15 4.06 -4.07 11.12
C VAL A 15 5.31 -4.94 11.03
N ALA A 16 5.14 -6.25 11.09
CA ALA A 16 6.21 -7.24 11.01
C ALA A 16 6.75 -7.41 9.58
N ASP A 17 7.14 -6.29 8.97
CA ASP A 17 7.88 -6.20 7.71
C ASP A 17 9.37 -6.13 8.03
N VAL A 18 10.08 -7.26 7.92
CA VAL A 18 11.46 -7.41 8.41
C VAL A 18 12.34 -8.00 7.31
N ALA A 19 13.50 -7.40 7.07
CA ALA A 19 14.54 -7.96 6.21
C ALA A 19 15.79 -8.30 7.04
N VAL A 20 16.27 -9.53 6.92
CA VAL A 20 17.45 -10.04 7.61
C VAL A 20 18.55 -10.33 6.59
N TYR A 21 19.73 -9.78 6.80
CA TYR A 21 20.90 -9.96 5.95
C TYR A 21 22.03 -10.64 6.71
N LYS A 22 22.70 -11.60 6.07
CA LYS A 22 23.95 -12.17 6.60
C LYS A 22 25.07 -11.15 6.34
N LEU A 23 25.79 -10.75 7.39
CA LEU A 23 26.84 -9.74 7.26
C LEU A 23 27.95 -10.23 6.30
N GLN A 24 28.27 -9.42 5.31
CA GLN A 24 29.32 -9.70 4.32
C GLN A 24 30.13 -8.43 4.01
N ASN A 25 31.35 -8.61 3.50
CA ASN A 25 32.20 -7.52 3.00
C ASN A 25 31.63 -6.92 1.71
N ASP A 26 31.20 -7.77 0.78
CA ASP A 26 30.46 -7.34 -0.42
C ASP A 26 29.05 -6.88 -0.03
N LYS A 27 28.87 -5.56 0.13
CA LYS A 27 27.58 -4.96 0.49
C LYS A 27 26.55 -5.08 -0.64
N ALA A 28 26.99 -5.08 -1.89
CA ALA A 28 26.07 -5.22 -3.01
C ALA A 28 25.49 -6.64 -3.05
N GLY A 29 26.35 -7.66 -2.89
CA GLY A 29 25.93 -9.05 -2.75
C GLY A 29 25.03 -9.28 -1.54
N MET A 30 25.36 -8.69 -0.39
CA MET A 30 24.58 -8.74 0.84
C MET A 30 23.15 -8.23 0.64
N PHE A 31 22.98 -7.00 0.14
CA PHE A 31 21.64 -6.40 0.00
C PHE A 31 20.85 -6.98 -1.18
N ARG A 32 21.53 -7.58 -2.17
CA ARG A 32 20.87 -8.30 -3.27
C ARG A 32 20.16 -9.57 -2.79
N ASN A 33 20.73 -10.27 -1.80
CA ASN A 33 20.23 -11.56 -1.34
C ASN A 33 19.96 -11.55 0.17
N ALA A 34 18.77 -11.07 0.56
CA ALA A 34 18.31 -11.19 1.94
C ALA A 34 18.26 -12.67 2.38
N ALA A 35 18.75 -12.96 3.58
CA ALA A 35 18.68 -14.30 4.17
C ALA A 35 17.23 -14.65 4.52
N TYR A 36 16.47 -13.67 5.04
CA TYR A 36 15.04 -13.81 5.28
C TYR A 36 14.33 -12.48 4.99
N VAL A 37 13.12 -12.55 4.46
CA VAL A 37 12.19 -11.41 4.41
C VAL A 37 10.84 -11.86 4.96
N PHE A 38 10.33 -11.10 5.91
CA PHE A 38 9.00 -11.27 6.47
C PHE A 38 8.10 -10.15 5.98
N LYS A 39 6.88 -10.49 5.57
CA LYS A 39 5.82 -9.57 5.17
C LYS A 39 4.60 -9.80 6.05
N ASP A 40 4.19 -8.78 6.80
CA ASP A 40 3.12 -8.90 7.81
C ASP A 40 3.34 -10.14 8.74
N GLY A 41 4.60 -10.44 9.08
CA GLY A 41 5.00 -11.60 9.90
C GLY A 41 5.19 -12.92 9.16
N ASN A 42 4.82 -13.01 7.87
CA ASN A 42 4.94 -14.23 7.07
C ASN A 42 6.28 -14.29 6.33
N LEU A 43 6.99 -15.42 6.39
CA LEU A 43 8.28 -15.61 5.72
C LEU A 43 8.13 -15.74 4.20
N VAL A 44 8.39 -14.68 3.44
CA VAL A 44 8.21 -14.62 1.98
C VAL A 44 9.49 -14.83 1.17
N VAL A 45 10.67 -14.64 1.77
CA VAL A 45 11.97 -14.93 1.14
C VAL A 45 12.84 -15.72 2.10
N ARG A 46 13.53 -16.75 1.59
CA ARG A 46 14.55 -17.52 2.30
C ARG A 46 15.77 -17.70 1.41
N ASP A 47 16.94 -17.34 1.93
CA ASP A 47 18.24 -17.43 1.25
C ASP A 47 18.20 -16.84 -0.18
N GLY A 48 17.67 -15.63 -0.31
CA GLY A 48 17.56 -14.89 -1.58
C GLY A 48 16.46 -15.39 -2.53
N LYS A 49 15.71 -16.44 -2.17
CA LYS A 49 14.65 -17.01 -3.02
C LYS A 49 13.27 -16.77 -2.42
N VAL A 50 12.31 -16.39 -3.27
CA VAL A 50 10.90 -16.24 -2.87
C VAL A 50 10.35 -17.61 -2.49
N SER A 51 9.79 -17.74 -1.28
CA SER A 51 9.23 -19.00 -0.77
C SER A 51 7.74 -19.13 -1.09
N HIS A 52 6.97 -18.05 -0.99
CA HIS A 52 5.56 -17.98 -1.38
C HIS A 52 5.11 -16.54 -1.63
N TYR A 53 4.02 -16.38 -2.36
CA TYR A 53 3.45 -15.09 -2.72
C TYR A 53 2.30 -14.71 -1.79
N THR A 54 2.31 -13.47 -1.31
CA THR A 54 1.21 -12.88 -0.55
C THR A 54 0.59 -11.73 -1.34
N LYS A 55 -0.71 -11.50 -1.19
CA LYS A 55 -1.37 -10.31 -1.75
C LYS A 55 -1.17 -9.15 -0.79
N GLY A 56 -0.51 -8.10 -1.26
CA GLY A 56 -0.38 -6.85 -0.51
C GLY A 56 -1.69 -6.07 -0.43
N ARG A 57 -1.63 -4.93 0.25
CA ARG A 57 -2.74 -3.97 0.39
C ARG A 57 -2.30 -2.62 -0.17
N THR A 58 -3.20 -1.95 -0.90
CA THR A 58 -3.01 -0.57 -1.33
C THR A 58 -3.40 0.37 -0.20
N LEU A 59 -2.51 1.26 0.20
CA LEU A 59 -2.80 2.22 1.28
C LEU A 59 -3.53 3.43 0.70
N ARG A 60 -4.67 3.81 1.29
CA ARG A 60 -5.45 4.99 0.88
C ARG A 60 -5.79 5.88 2.06
N VAL A 61 -5.83 7.19 1.82
CA VAL A 61 -6.43 8.16 2.74
C VAL A 61 -7.91 8.34 2.41
N ARG A 62 -8.72 8.73 3.40
CA ARG A 62 -10.13 9.08 3.21
C ARG A 62 -10.43 10.44 3.87
N PRO A 63 -9.91 11.55 3.31
CA PRO A 63 -10.20 12.86 3.86
C PRO A 63 -11.69 13.18 3.73
N GLU A 64 -12.21 13.93 4.69
CA GLU A 64 -13.50 14.60 4.54
C GLU A 64 -13.38 15.71 3.48
N TYR A 65 -14.48 15.96 2.78
CA TYR A 65 -14.57 17.01 1.77
C TYR A 65 -15.99 17.58 1.73
N ASP A 66 -16.12 18.82 1.24
CA ASP A 66 -17.42 19.47 1.04
C ASP A 66 -18.19 18.78 -0.08
N ARG A 67 -19.33 18.14 0.26
CA ARG A 67 -20.18 17.41 -0.70
C ARG A 67 -20.78 18.30 -1.78
N ALA A 68 -20.85 19.63 -1.59
CA ALA A 68 -21.28 20.56 -2.62
C ALA A 68 -20.40 20.49 -3.89
N ILE A 69 -19.13 20.05 -3.75
CA ILE A 69 -18.22 19.88 -4.89
C ILE A 69 -18.74 18.87 -5.91
N ASN A 70 -19.53 17.87 -5.47
CA ASN A 70 -19.99 16.79 -6.35
C ASN A 70 -20.87 17.34 -7.48
N SER A 71 -21.78 18.28 -7.20
CA SER A 71 -22.61 18.90 -8.25
C SER A 71 -21.77 19.66 -9.29
N ARG A 72 -20.71 20.33 -8.84
CA ARG A 72 -19.77 21.02 -9.74
C ARG A 72 -18.99 20.01 -10.59
N LEU A 73 -18.54 18.91 -10.00
CA LEU A 73 -17.82 17.85 -10.72
C LEU A 73 -18.75 17.17 -11.73
N ASP A 74 -19.97 16.81 -11.37
CA ASP A 74 -20.90 16.14 -12.29
C ASP A 74 -21.15 16.98 -13.55
N LYS A 75 -21.38 18.29 -13.42
CA LYS A 75 -21.50 19.22 -14.57
C LYS A 75 -20.22 19.31 -15.39
N TYR A 76 -19.06 19.29 -14.73
CA TYR A 76 -17.76 19.36 -15.41
C TYR A 76 -17.49 18.10 -16.24
N TYR A 77 -17.73 16.92 -15.67
CA TYR A 77 -17.53 15.64 -16.35
C TYR A 77 -18.50 15.45 -17.52
N ASP A 78 -19.78 15.81 -17.34
CA ASP A 78 -20.77 15.80 -18.41
C ASP A 78 -20.35 16.72 -19.58
N ARG A 79 -19.94 17.96 -19.28
CA ARG A 79 -19.51 18.90 -20.33
C ARG A 79 -18.22 18.48 -21.04
N LEU A 80 -17.24 17.94 -20.33
CA LEU A 80 -15.92 17.62 -20.90
C LEU A 80 -15.90 16.26 -21.60
N TYR A 81 -16.51 15.25 -20.99
CA TYR A 81 -16.45 13.87 -21.44
C TYR A 81 -17.78 13.33 -21.98
N GLY A 82 -18.90 14.00 -21.71
CA GLY A 82 -20.24 13.47 -22.03
C GLY A 82 -20.59 12.21 -21.23
N LEU A 83 -19.92 11.99 -20.10
CA LEU A 83 -20.00 10.77 -19.30
C LEU A 83 -20.24 11.10 -17.82
N PRO A 84 -21.02 10.26 -17.10
CA PRO A 84 -21.22 10.45 -15.68
C PRO A 84 -19.92 10.22 -14.91
N ARG A 85 -19.70 11.04 -13.87
CA ARG A 85 -18.51 10.95 -13.01
C ARG A 85 -18.32 9.57 -12.38
N SER A 86 -19.39 8.85 -12.07
CA SER A 86 -19.36 7.51 -11.47
C SER A 86 -18.60 6.48 -12.31
N LEU A 87 -18.46 6.70 -13.62
CA LEU A 87 -17.66 5.83 -14.49
C LEU A 87 -16.15 5.93 -14.21
N PHE A 88 -15.72 7.04 -13.61
CA PHE A 88 -14.32 7.29 -13.23
C PHE A 88 -14.02 6.87 -11.79
N GLU A 89 -15.04 6.48 -11.01
CA GLU A 89 -14.85 5.98 -9.66
C GLU A 89 -14.28 4.55 -9.69
N VAL A 90 -13.34 4.28 -8.78
CA VAL A 90 -12.87 2.90 -8.56
C VAL A 90 -13.86 2.21 -7.64
N GLN A 91 -14.73 1.39 -8.23
CA GLN A 91 -15.74 0.65 -7.48
C GLN A 91 -15.14 -0.54 -6.75
N ASP A 92 -15.65 -0.83 -5.54
CA ASP A 92 -15.18 -1.96 -4.73
C ASP A 92 -15.35 -3.32 -5.46
N ALA A 93 -16.37 -3.46 -6.32
CA ALA A 93 -16.61 -4.65 -7.13
C ALA A 93 -15.50 -4.93 -8.17
N ALA A 94 -14.71 -3.91 -8.54
CA ALA A 94 -13.57 -4.09 -9.44
C ALA A 94 -12.31 -4.59 -8.71
N LEU A 95 -12.34 -4.67 -7.37
CA LEU A 95 -11.19 -5.05 -6.58
C LEU A 95 -11.04 -6.56 -6.47
N PRO A 96 -9.80 -7.08 -6.39
CA PRO A 96 -9.56 -8.52 -6.33
C PRO A 96 -10.04 -9.17 -5.01
N ASN A 97 -10.31 -8.37 -3.96
CA ASN A 97 -10.91 -8.77 -2.70
C ASN A 97 -11.26 -7.52 -1.86
N ALA A 98 -12.11 -7.69 -0.84
CA ALA A 98 -12.55 -6.62 0.05
C ALA A 98 -11.41 -5.99 0.88
N ALA A 99 -10.33 -6.72 1.13
CA ALA A 99 -9.16 -6.25 1.87
C ALA A 99 -8.08 -5.61 0.98
N ALA A 100 -8.37 -5.37 -0.30
CA ALA A 100 -7.40 -4.82 -1.25
C ALA A 100 -6.89 -3.43 -0.85
N PHE A 101 -7.69 -2.67 -0.09
CA PHE A 101 -7.28 -1.40 0.50
C PHE A 101 -7.11 -1.49 2.01
N ALA A 102 -6.14 -0.75 2.55
CA ALA A 102 -6.09 -0.40 3.96
C ALA A 102 -6.10 1.13 4.10
N GLU A 103 -6.90 1.62 5.04
CA GLU A 103 -7.00 3.04 5.30
C GLU A 103 -5.84 3.51 6.16
N VAL A 104 -5.25 4.65 5.78
CA VAL A 104 -4.23 5.34 6.56
C VAL A 104 -4.77 6.70 7.00
N PRO A 105 -4.58 7.09 8.27
CA PRO A 105 -5.15 8.33 8.78
C PRO A 105 -4.50 9.54 8.12
N CYS A 106 -5.32 10.53 7.79
CA CYS A 106 -4.83 11.86 7.46
C CYS A 106 -4.23 12.48 8.72
N ARG A 107 -2.99 12.99 8.66
CA ARG A 107 -2.44 13.83 9.73
C ARG A 107 -3.07 15.21 9.60
N GLN A 108 -3.63 15.72 10.70
CA GLN A 108 -4.03 17.13 10.81
C GLN A 108 -2.82 18.00 11.13
#